data_AF-A0A954N6F7-F1
#
_entry.id   AF-A0A954N6F7-F1
#
_cell.length_a   1.000
_cell.length_b   1.000
_cell.length_c   1.000
_cell.angle_alpha   90.00
_cell.angle_beta   90.00
_cell.angle_gamma   90.00
#
_symmetry.space_group_name_H-M   'P 1'
#
loop_
_entity.id
_entity.type
_entity.pdbx_description
1 polymer ?
#
loop_
_entity_poly.entity_id
_entity_poly.type
_entity_poly.pdbx_seq_one_letter_code
_entity_poly.pdbx_strand_id
1 'polypeptide(L)'
;MPYSTSNKPHPQRVGDSTRRWTIATVATGLLGVFLLVLTAFSGGGWLALFGAALMAVSGTLAWKTVGRYRRVAEVAVTRVAEAEAVAESEANAAPLEPPSDPAELVEQMLEQERYALLLRSEVLANLSAVQVQQAWAKLQDGMTLVPQGQITIGASFDSADSDDDRLATKGRGPVVVNVDQFFLDRYAVTNRQFRQFVLAGGYTQMGLWEPQIWPGVLDFVDSTGHPGPRYWKNGSYPRGEDNLPVVGVSWYEAAAYARWAGKRLSTDPEWEKAGSWPVELAASNRPQRQYPWGNAMDRERCNLWGSGAGRRVAVDRYPNGASVGGALQLVGNVWEWTSGHFSAGAYARRDLVLPTPMRSIRGGAFDTYFESQATCQFQSGEDPVARKHNIGFRCAVSVCDLALPGASAVRNEETSNSLPERSRENDRRDVAEPTTHEVCA
;
A
#
# COMPACT_ATOMS: atom_id res chain seq x y z
N MET A 1 -42.96 -4.24 5.92
CA MET A 1 -42.67 -5.70 5.94
C MET A 1 -41.18 -5.87 6.16
N PRO A 2 -40.71 -6.51 7.23
CA PRO A 2 -39.28 -6.77 7.40
C PRO A 2 -38.94 -8.19 6.95
N TYR A 3 -37.93 -8.33 6.09
CA TYR A 3 -37.12 -9.55 6.04
C TYR A 3 -35.78 -9.23 6.70
N SER A 4 -35.60 -9.81 7.88
CA SER A 4 -34.37 -9.84 8.65
C SER A 4 -33.57 -11.06 8.20
N THR A 5 -32.33 -10.86 7.73
CA THR A 5 -31.32 -11.93 7.69
C THR A 5 -29.99 -11.37 8.21
N SER A 6 -29.78 -11.59 9.50
CA SER A 6 -28.50 -11.50 10.19
C SER A 6 -27.56 -12.58 9.63
N ASN A 7 -26.48 -12.18 8.97
CA ASN A 7 -25.39 -13.08 8.61
C ASN A 7 -24.20 -12.85 9.54
N LYS A 8 -24.06 -13.70 10.56
CA LYS A 8 -22.88 -13.77 11.43
C LYS A 8 -21.81 -14.63 10.76
N PRO A 9 -20.52 -14.27 10.80
CA PRO A 9 -19.46 -15.11 10.23
C PRO A 9 -19.20 -16.36 11.10
N HIS A 10 -19.16 -17.52 10.44
CA HIS A 10 -18.94 -18.84 11.02
C HIS A 10 -17.50 -19.02 11.57
N PRO A 11 -17.32 -19.51 12.82
CA PRO A 11 -16.04 -19.91 13.37
C PRO A 11 -15.76 -21.38 13.02
N GLN A 12 -15.58 -21.72 11.74
CA GLN A 12 -15.48 -23.14 11.34
C GLN A 12 -14.06 -23.67 11.08
N ARG A 13 -13.05 -22.84 10.78
CA ARG A 13 -11.75 -23.38 10.32
C ARG A 13 -10.69 -23.69 11.37
N VAL A 14 -10.83 -23.23 12.61
CA VAL A 14 -9.95 -23.66 13.73
C VAL A 14 -10.52 -24.90 14.45
N GLY A 15 -11.83 -25.11 14.33
CA GLY A 15 -12.53 -26.27 14.88
C GLY A 15 -12.25 -27.58 14.14
N ASP A 16 -11.86 -27.54 12.86
CA ASP A 16 -11.70 -28.75 12.05
C ASP A 16 -10.41 -29.52 12.35
N SER A 17 -9.30 -28.85 12.69
CA SER A 17 -8.07 -29.54 13.10
C SER A 17 -8.19 -30.12 14.50
N THR A 18 -8.77 -29.36 15.43
CA THR A 18 -9.07 -29.83 16.80
C THR A 18 -10.12 -30.94 16.79
N ARG A 19 -11.16 -30.85 15.95
CA ARG A 19 -12.14 -31.95 15.75
C ARG A 19 -11.46 -33.21 15.21
N ARG A 20 -10.62 -33.11 14.18
CA ARG A 20 -9.91 -34.25 13.61
C ARG A 20 -9.02 -34.96 14.64
N TRP A 21 -8.31 -34.22 15.49
CA TRP A 21 -7.52 -34.80 16.57
C TRP A 21 -8.40 -35.40 17.67
N THR A 22 -9.47 -34.73 18.11
CA THR A 22 -10.39 -35.32 19.11
C THR A 22 -11.08 -36.59 18.60
N ILE A 23 -11.45 -36.64 17.32
CA ILE A 23 -12.01 -37.84 16.69
C ILE A 23 -10.97 -38.96 16.65
N ALA A 24 -9.71 -38.65 16.33
CA ALA A 24 -8.63 -39.64 16.36
C ALA A 24 -8.35 -40.19 17.77
N THR A 25 -8.40 -39.34 18.81
CA THR A 25 -8.19 -39.76 20.22
C THR A 25 -9.37 -40.59 20.75
N VAL A 26 -10.60 -40.21 20.40
CA VAL A 26 -11.79 -40.99 20.77
C VAL A 26 -11.83 -42.32 20.01
N ALA A 27 -11.45 -42.34 18.73
CA ALA A 27 -11.38 -43.57 17.94
C ALA A 27 -10.31 -44.54 18.45
N THR A 28 -9.15 -44.05 18.87
CA THR A 28 -8.10 -44.89 19.50
C THR A 28 -8.52 -45.40 20.87
N GLY A 29 -9.24 -44.59 21.66
CA GLY A 29 -9.85 -45.04 22.92
C GLY A 29 -10.90 -46.14 22.73
N LEU A 30 -11.79 -45.98 21.74
CA LEU A 30 -12.80 -46.98 21.40
C LEU A 30 -12.19 -48.28 20.86
N LEU A 31 -11.12 -48.19 20.05
CA LEU A 31 -10.36 -49.35 19.58
C LEU A 31 -9.68 -50.09 20.74
N GLY A 32 -9.15 -49.36 21.73
CA GLY A 32 -8.59 -49.92 22.94
C GLY A 32 -9.61 -50.67 23.81
N VAL A 33 -10.82 -50.10 23.97
CA VAL A 33 -11.93 -50.76 24.68
C VAL A 33 -12.40 -52.00 23.90
N PHE A 34 -12.48 -51.93 22.58
CA PHE A 34 -12.88 -53.06 21.73
C PHE A 34 -11.87 -54.22 21.81
N LEU A 35 -10.56 -53.94 21.83
CA LEU A 35 -9.50 -54.93 22.03
C LEU A 35 -9.52 -55.55 23.45
N LEU A 36 -9.88 -54.76 24.47
CA LEU A 36 -10.10 -55.25 25.84
C LEU A 36 -11.29 -56.22 25.93
N VAL A 37 -12.38 -55.94 25.21
CA VAL A 37 -13.55 -56.85 25.15
C VAL A 37 -13.22 -58.14 24.39
N LEU A 38 -12.43 -58.07 23.31
CA LEU A 38 -11.97 -59.25 22.55
C LEU A 38 -11.01 -60.16 23.35
N THR A 39 -10.22 -59.58 24.25
CA THR A 39 -9.29 -60.36 25.11
C THR A 39 -9.99 -61.02 26.29
N ALA A 40 -11.13 -60.48 26.75
CA ALA A 40 -11.97 -61.11 27.78
C ALA A 40 -12.57 -62.45 27.33
N PHE A 41 -12.67 -62.70 26.02
CA PHE A 41 -13.19 -63.95 25.45
C PHE A 41 -12.13 -65.01 25.09
N SER A 42 -10.83 -64.69 25.13
CA SER A 42 -9.76 -65.57 24.61
C SER A 42 -8.68 -66.00 25.60
N GLY A 43 -8.81 -65.66 26.90
CA GLY A 43 -7.99 -66.26 27.97
C GLY A 43 -6.48 -65.95 27.93
N GLY A 44 -6.05 -64.94 27.18
CA GLY A 44 -4.64 -64.57 27.05
C GLY A 44 -4.22 -63.42 27.97
N GLY A 45 -3.78 -63.71 29.20
CA GLY A 45 -3.41 -62.70 30.21
C GLY A 45 -2.28 -61.73 29.82
N TRP A 46 -1.43 -62.09 28.86
CA TRP A 46 -0.32 -61.24 28.40
C TRP A 46 -0.75 -60.08 27.49
N LEU A 47 -1.86 -60.21 26.76
CA LEU A 47 -2.40 -59.15 25.89
C LEU A 47 -3.09 -58.04 26.70
N ALA A 48 -3.68 -58.39 27.84
CA ALA A 48 -4.30 -57.41 28.76
C ALA A 48 -3.25 -56.48 29.39
N LEU A 49 -2.09 -57.02 29.79
CA LEU A 49 -0.98 -56.23 30.33
C LEU A 49 -0.38 -55.27 29.27
N PHE A 50 -0.27 -55.73 28.02
CA PHE A 50 0.22 -54.88 26.93
C PHE A 50 -0.77 -53.76 26.58
N GLY A 51 -2.07 -54.06 26.56
CA GLY A 51 -3.13 -53.06 26.35
C GLY A 51 -3.17 -52.00 27.45
N ALA A 52 -3.00 -52.40 28.72
CA ALA A 52 -2.93 -51.47 29.85
C ALA A 52 -1.70 -50.55 29.77
N ALA A 53 -0.53 -51.09 29.38
CA ALA A 53 0.68 -50.31 29.18
C ALA A 53 0.54 -49.30 28.03
N LEU A 54 -0.09 -49.69 26.91
CA LEU A 54 -0.32 -48.79 25.77
C LEU A 54 -1.25 -47.63 26.13
N MET A 55 -2.29 -47.88 26.93
CA MET A 55 -3.21 -46.85 27.44
C MET A 55 -2.54 -45.89 28.41
N ALA A 56 -1.62 -46.37 29.26
CA ALA A 56 -0.85 -45.51 30.16
C ALA A 56 0.13 -44.60 29.40
N VAL A 57 0.79 -45.14 28.36
CA VAL A 57 1.70 -44.35 27.51
C VAL A 57 0.93 -43.34 26.66
N SER A 58 -0.20 -43.72 26.07
CA SER A 58 -1.03 -42.79 25.29
C SER A 58 -1.63 -41.69 26.16
N GLY A 59 -2.11 -42.02 27.36
CA GLY A 59 -2.63 -41.06 28.33
C GLY A 59 -1.58 -40.06 28.80
N THR A 60 -0.35 -40.51 29.07
CA THR A 60 0.75 -39.61 29.47
C THR A 60 1.26 -38.74 28.32
N LEU A 61 1.28 -39.25 27.08
CA LEU A 61 1.61 -38.44 25.91
C LEU A 61 0.55 -37.37 25.64
N ALA A 62 -0.74 -37.74 25.73
CA ALA A 62 -1.87 -36.84 25.58
C ALA A 62 -1.89 -35.75 26.68
N TRP A 63 -1.62 -36.12 27.93
CA TRP A 63 -1.53 -35.16 29.03
C TRP A 63 -0.37 -34.16 28.82
N LYS A 64 0.79 -34.65 28.35
CA LYS A 64 1.94 -33.79 28.04
C LYS A 64 1.68 -32.86 26.86
N THR A 65 1.02 -33.31 25.80
CA THR A 65 0.67 -32.46 24.65
C THR A 65 -0.41 -31.45 25.01
N VAL A 66 -1.49 -31.86 25.69
CA VAL A 66 -2.53 -30.92 26.17
C VAL A 66 -1.94 -29.89 27.13
N GLY A 67 -1.06 -30.29 28.05
CA GLY A 67 -0.36 -29.36 28.95
C GLY A 67 0.60 -28.41 28.23
N ARG A 68 1.16 -28.81 27.08
CA ARG A 68 1.98 -27.93 26.23
C ARG A 68 1.11 -26.93 25.46
N TYR A 69 0.00 -27.38 24.90
CA TYR A 69 -0.97 -26.50 24.22
C TYR A 69 -1.59 -25.48 25.18
N ARG A 70 -1.96 -25.90 26.39
CA ARG A 70 -2.51 -25.00 27.41
C ARG A 70 -1.54 -23.90 27.80
N ARG A 71 -0.25 -24.23 28.00
CA ARG A 71 0.79 -23.22 28.28
C ARG A 71 1.02 -22.26 27.12
N VAL A 72 1.02 -22.75 25.88
CA VAL A 72 1.13 -21.89 24.69
C VAL A 72 -0.08 -20.98 24.55
N ALA A 73 -1.29 -21.49 24.81
CA ALA A 73 -2.52 -20.71 24.79
C ALA A 73 -2.56 -19.65 25.91
N GLU A 74 -2.16 -20.01 27.13
CA GLU A 74 -2.09 -19.06 28.25
C GLU A 74 -1.08 -17.93 27.95
N VAL A 75 0.13 -18.26 27.48
CA VAL A 75 1.14 -17.25 27.07
C VAL A 75 0.61 -16.36 25.95
N ALA A 76 -0.07 -16.92 24.96
CA ALA A 76 -0.68 -16.15 23.87
C ALA A 76 -1.76 -15.21 24.39
N VAL A 77 -2.62 -15.66 25.31
CA VAL A 77 -3.69 -14.84 25.91
C VAL A 77 -3.10 -13.71 26.77
N THR A 78 -2.08 -13.96 27.60
CA THR A 78 -1.43 -12.90 28.37
C THR A 78 -0.75 -11.87 27.47
N ARG A 79 -0.04 -12.32 26.42
CA ARG A 79 0.54 -11.37 25.44
C ARG A 79 -0.55 -10.59 24.72
N VAL A 80 -1.71 -11.21 24.47
CA VAL A 80 -2.88 -10.53 23.90
C VAL A 80 -3.41 -9.47 24.89
N ALA A 81 -3.61 -9.81 26.15
CA ALA A 81 -4.06 -8.83 27.14
C ALA A 81 -3.05 -7.67 27.34
N GLU A 82 -1.75 -7.96 27.40
CA GLU A 82 -0.70 -6.95 27.58
C GLU A 82 -0.66 -5.94 26.43
N ALA A 83 -0.68 -6.39 25.17
CA ALA A 83 -0.69 -5.42 24.07
C ALA A 83 -2.07 -4.85 23.73
N GLU A 84 -3.17 -5.40 24.23
CA GLU A 84 -4.46 -4.70 24.26
C GLU A 84 -4.40 -3.50 25.20
N ALA A 85 -3.82 -3.69 26.40
CA ALA A 85 -3.61 -2.60 27.35
C ALA A 85 -2.67 -1.50 26.78
N VAL A 86 -1.60 -1.89 26.08
CA VAL A 86 -0.72 -0.91 25.41
C VAL A 86 -1.45 -0.18 24.28
N ALA A 87 -2.12 -0.90 23.38
CA ALA A 87 -2.85 -0.29 22.27
C ALA A 87 -3.98 0.63 22.74
N GLU A 88 -4.68 0.27 23.81
CA GLU A 88 -5.73 1.08 24.43
C GLU A 88 -5.13 2.30 25.15
N SER A 89 -3.97 2.17 25.80
CA SER A 89 -3.25 3.31 26.38
C SER A 89 -2.76 4.29 25.32
N GLU A 90 -2.28 3.80 24.17
CA GLU A 90 -1.84 4.65 23.07
C GLU A 90 -3.01 5.22 22.26
N ALA A 91 -4.13 4.50 22.14
CA ALA A 91 -5.34 5.00 21.46
C ALA A 91 -6.03 6.12 22.26
N ASN A 92 -5.90 6.07 23.59
CA ASN A 92 -6.36 7.12 24.50
C ASN A 92 -5.30 8.21 24.75
N ALA A 93 -4.13 8.15 24.10
CA ALA A 93 -3.13 9.20 24.23
C ALA A 93 -3.67 10.49 23.58
N ALA A 94 -3.65 11.58 24.36
CA ALA A 94 -4.05 12.89 23.86
C ALA A 94 -3.20 13.28 22.63
N PRO A 95 -3.74 14.08 21.69
CA PRO A 95 -2.96 14.63 20.59
C PRO A 95 -1.68 15.26 21.13
N LEU A 96 -0.52 14.82 20.62
CA LEU A 96 0.77 15.37 21.03
C LEU A 96 0.78 16.88 20.73
N GLU A 97 0.92 17.70 21.76
CA GLU A 97 1.14 19.14 21.57
C GLU A 97 2.42 19.33 20.74
N PRO A 98 2.43 20.28 19.78
CA PRO A 98 3.61 20.52 18.98
C PRO A 98 4.78 20.92 19.89
N PRO A 99 5.96 20.32 19.72
CA PRO A 99 7.12 20.62 20.55
C PRO A 99 7.48 22.11 20.43
N SER A 100 7.91 22.69 21.56
CA SER A 100 8.28 24.11 21.63
C SER A 100 9.65 24.39 20.99
N ASP A 101 10.50 23.37 20.88
CA ASP A 101 11.83 23.45 20.26
C ASP A 101 11.77 23.07 18.76
N PRO A 102 12.25 23.93 17.84
CA PRO A 102 12.39 23.59 16.43
C PRO A 102 13.18 22.29 16.16
N ALA A 103 14.17 21.94 16.99
CA ALA A 103 14.95 20.72 16.79
C ALA A 103 14.12 19.46 17.07
N GLU A 104 13.35 19.46 18.16
CA GLU A 104 12.42 18.37 18.50
C GLU A 104 11.32 18.22 17.44
N LEU A 105 10.86 19.34 16.86
CA LEU A 105 9.89 19.30 15.76
C LEU A 105 10.45 18.57 14.53
N VAL A 106 11.72 18.80 14.19
CA VAL A 106 12.38 18.12 13.06
C VAL A 106 12.47 16.61 13.32
N GLU A 107 12.86 16.21 14.53
CA GLU A 107 12.90 14.79 14.91
C GLU A 107 11.52 14.15 14.81
N GLN A 108 10.50 14.81 15.37
CA GLN A 108 9.11 14.34 15.27
C GLN A 108 8.64 14.21 13.82
N MET A 109 9.00 15.16 12.94
CA MET A 109 8.67 15.10 11.51
C MET A 109 9.37 13.93 10.81
N LEU A 110 10.61 13.60 11.18
CA LEU A 110 11.33 12.44 10.64
C LEU A 110 10.69 11.12 11.11
N GLU A 111 10.24 11.04 12.36
CA GLU A 111 9.50 9.88 12.90
C GLU A 111 8.13 9.70 12.28
N GLN A 112 7.47 10.81 11.92
CA GLN A 112 6.18 10.82 11.22
C GLN A 112 6.33 10.63 9.69
N GLU A 113 7.55 10.38 9.20
CA GLU A 113 7.86 10.24 7.77
C GLU A 113 7.48 11.45 6.91
N ARG A 114 7.50 12.64 7.51
CA ARG A 114 7.20 13.94 6.87
C ARG A 114 8.47 14.59 6.33
N TYR A 115 9.45 13.77 5.93
CA TYR A 115 10.75 14.22 5.42
C TYR A 115 10.64 15.03 4.12
N ALA A 116 9.58 14.86 3.33
CA ALA A 116 9.34 15.64 2.11
C ALA A 116 9.10 17.13 2.41
N LEU A 117 8.50 17.47 3.56
CA LEU A 117 8.35 18.86 4.01
C LEU A 117 9.68 19.48 4.42
N LEU A 118 10.54 18.70 5.09
CA LEU A 118 11.86 19.15 5.55
C LEU A 118 12.80 19.47 4.38
N LEU A 119 12.62 18.80 3.24
CA LEU A 119 13.44 18.95 2.05
C LEU A 119 12.96 20.03 1.07
N ARG A 120 11.91 20.79 1.42
CA ARG A 120 11.47 21.97 0.66
C ARG A 120 12.48 23.11 0.81
N SER A 121 12.63 23.95 -0.23
CA SER A 121 13.61 25.04 -0.26
C SER A 121 13.52 25.99 0.94
N GLU A 122 12.30 26.29 1.38
CA GLU A 122 12.02 27.26 2.44
C GLU A 122 12.43 26.73 3.82
N VAL A 123 12.28 25.42 4.03
CA VAL A 123 12.56 24.75 5.30
C VAL A 123 14.03 24.37 5.37
N LEU A 124 14.60 23.87 4.27
CA LEU A 124 15.96 23.39 4.20
C LEU A 124 16.99 24.46 4.59
N ALA A 125 16.72 25.75 4.30
CA ALA A 125 17.57 26.87 4.69
C ALA A 125 17.75 27.03 6.22
N ASN A 126 16.81 26.50 7.01
CA ASN A 126 16.81 26.59 8.47
C ASN A 126 17.28 25.29 9.16
N LEU A 127 17.65 24.27 8.40
CA LEU A 127 18.08 22.97 8.93
C LEU A 127 19.60 22.88 9.00
N SER A 128 20.11 22.17 10.00
CA SER A 128 21.52 21.80 10.07
C SER A 128 21.86 20.77 8.98
N ALA A 129 23.14 20.73 8.57
CA ALA A 129 23.61 19.76 7.57
C ALA A 129 23.33 18.29 7.96
N VAL A 130 23.37 17.98 9.26
CA VAL A 130 23.07 16.64 9.80
C VAL A 130 21.59 16.31 9.62
N GLN A 131 20.69 17.23 9.94
CA GLN A 131 19.23 17.04 9.76
C GLN A 131 18.86 16.89 8.28
N VAL A 132 19.49 17.66 7.39
CA VAL A 132 19.31 17.51 5.95
C VAL A 132 19.75 16.12 5.48
N GLN A 133 20.91 15.65 5.93
CA GLN A 133 21.41 14.32 5.60
C GLN A 133 20.47 13.21 6.12
N GLN A 134 19.95 13.34 7.34
CA GLN A 134 18.98 12.42 7.92
C GLN A 134 17.67 12.39 7.11
N ALA A 135 17.15 13.56 6.72
CA ALA A 135 15.93 13.66 5.90
C ALA A 135 16.12 12.99 4.52
N TRP A 136 17.26 13.20 3.87
CA TRP A 136 17.61 12.53 2.62
C TRP A 136 17.75 11.01 2.78
N ALA A 137 18.37 10.55 3.87
CA ALA A 137 18.50 9.12 4.14
C ALA A 137 17.12 8.46 4.33
N LYS A 138 16.20 9.11 5.07
CA LYS A 138 14.82 8.64 5.23
C LYS A 138 14.05 8.61 3.90
N LEU A 139 14.23 9.62 3.06
CA LEU A 139 13.60 9.66 1.74
C LEU A 139 14.10 8.52 0.84
N GLN A 140 15.40 8.25 0.81
CA GLN A 140 15.99 7.18 -0.01
C GLN A 140 15.62 5.77 0.47
N ASP A 141 15.41 5.60 1.78
CA ASP A 141 14.95 4.34 2.35
C ASP A 141 13.46 4.09 2.02
N GLY A 142 12.62 5.10 2.28
CA GLY A 142 11.16 5.03 2.14
C GLY A 142 10.63 5.15 0.70
N MET A 143 11.38 5.77 -0.22
CA MET A 143 10.94 6.04 -1.59
C MET A 143 11.95 5.59 -2.65
N THR A 144 11.45 5.24 -3.82
CA THR A 144 12.26 4.97 -5.02
C THR A 144 12.26 6.17 -5.96
N LEU A 145 13.42 6.50 -6.52
CA LEU A 145 13.51 7.44 -7.63
C LEU A 145 13.07 6.76 -8.93
N VAL A 146 12.12 7.35 -9.64
CA VAL A 146 11.75 6.98 -11.00
C VAL A 146 12.30 8.07 -11.93
N PRO A 147 13.23 7.76 -12.84
CA PRO A 147 13.88 8.75 -13.69
C PRO A 147 12.89 9.36 -14.67
N GLN A 148 13.18 10.57 -15.17
CA GLN A 148 12.40 11.19 -16.23
C GLN A 148 12.43 10.36 -17.51
N GLY A 149 11.42 10.50 -18.36
CA GLY A 149 11.33 9.75 -19.61
C GLY A 149 9.92 9.42 -20.04
N GLN A 150 9.80 8.89 -21.24
CA GLN A 150 8.53 8.62 -21.91
C GLN A 150 7.95 7.25 -21.55
N ILE A 151 6.63 7.19 -21.48
CA ILE A 151 5.87 5.95 -21.34
C ILE A 151 4.71 5.91 -22.34
N THR A 152 4.40 4.73 -22.87
CA THR A 152 3.22 4.50 -23.69
C THR A 152 2.07 4.03 -22.81
N ILE A 153 1.01 4.83 -22.71
CA ILE A 153 -0.22 4.52 -21.98
C ILE A 153 -1.30 4.06 -22.97
N GLY A 154 -2.14 3.10 -22.56
CA GLY A 154 -3.26 2.62 -23.37
C GLY A 154 -2.87 1.55 -24.42
N ALA A 155 -1.64 1.06 -24.38
CA ALA A 155 -1.26 -0.16 -25.09
C ALA A 155 -1.85 -1.37 -24.36
N SER A 156 -3.05 -1.82 -24.76
CA SER A 156 -3.45 -3.20 -24.45
C SER A 156 -2.45 -4.10 -25.16
N PHE A 157 -1.72 -4.93 -24.42
CA PHE A 157 -0.96 -6.01 -25.05
C PHE A 157 -1.97 -6.93 -25.72
N ASP A 158 -1.92 -6.95 -27.05
CA ASP A 158 -2.64 -7.90 -27.89
C ASP A 158 -2.36 -9.31 -27.37
N SER A 159 -3.36 -9.92 -26.73
CA SER A 159 -3.46 -11.37 -26.79
C SER A 159 -3.96 -11.70 -28.19
N ALA A 160 -3.03 -12.06 -29.06
CA ALA A 160 -3.37 -12.85 -30.23
C ALA A 160 -4.20 -14.06 -29.75
N ASP A 161 -5.29 -14.34 -30.47
CA ASP A 161 -6.18 -15.51 -30.34
C ASP A 161 -7.44 -15.46 -29.46
N SER A 162 -8.05 -14.29 -29.20
CA SER A 162 -9.49 -14.29 -28.93
C SER A 162 -10.24 -13.17 -29.65
N ASP A 163 -11.16 -13.58 -30.55
CA ASP A 163 -12.05 -12.66 -31.26
C ASP A 163 -13.04 -11.93 -30.33
N ASP A 164 -13.14 -12.35 -29.06
CA ASP A 164 -14.11 -11.86 -28.08
C ASP A 164 -13.62 -10.60 -27.31
N ASP A 165 -12.30 -10.39 -27.19
CA ASP A 165 -11.72 -9.24 -26.47
C ASP A 165 -11.45 -8.02 -27.37
N ARG A 166 -11.74 -8.13 -28.67
CA ARG A 166 -11.63 -7.06 -29.68
C ARG A 166 -12.63 -5.90 -29.48
N LEU A 167 -13.47 -5.98 -28.45
CA LEU A 167 -14.43 -4.94 -28.06
C LEU A 167 -13.85 -3.92 -27.06
N ALA A 168 -12.69 -4.19 -26.44
CA ALA A 168 -12.18 -3.37 -25.34
C ALA A 168 -11.36 -2.13 -25.76
N THR A 169 -10.78 -2.02 -26.96
CA THR A 169 -9.77 -0.96 -27.27
C THR A 169 -9.97 -0.19 -28.58
N LYS A 170 -11.21 0.02 -29.04
CA LYS A 170 -11.48 0.80 -30.28
C LYS A 170 -11.55 2.33 -30.10
N GLY A 171 -11.04 2.90 -29.01
CA GLY A 171 -11.24 4.33 -28.68
C GLY A 171 -10.03 5.25 -28.90
N ARG A 172 -8.87 4.91 -28.36
CA ARG A 172 -7.64 5.71 -28.44
C ARG A 172 -6.45 4.76 -28.57
N GLY A 173 -5.66 4.92 -29.63
CA GLY A 173 -4.40 4.18 -29.77
C GLY A 173 -3.41 4.51 -28.64
N PRO A 174 -2.30 3.77 -28.53
CA PRO A 174 -1.26 4.03 -27.54
C PRO A 174 -0.82 5.50 -27.56
N VAL A 175 -0.85 6.16 -26.39
CA VAL A 175 -0.44 7.56 -26.23
C VAL A 175 0.90 7.61 -25.52
N VAL A 176 1.88 8.29 -26.11
CA VAL A 176 3.17 8.54 -25.46
C VAL A 176 3.04 9.75 -24.55
N VAL A 177 3.35 9.57 -23.26
CA VAL A 177 3.33 10.59 -22.23
C VAL A 177 4.75 10.79 -21.71
N ASN A 178 5.21 12.05 -21.65
CA ASN A 178 6.44 12.38 -20.95
C ASN A 178 6.16 12.49 -19.45
N VAL A 179 6.94 11.77 -18.64
CA VAL A 179 6.82 11.79 -17.18
C VAL A 179 8.14 12.28 -16.62
N ASP A 180 8.10 13.37 -15.87
CA ASP A 180 9.27 13.93 -15.19
C ASP A 180 9.80 12.97 -14.13
N GLN A 181 10.98 13.27 -13.60
CA GLN A 181 11.53 12.50 -12.49
C GLN A 181 10.76 12.78 -11.19
N PHE A 182 10.47 11.71 -10.44
CA PHE A 182 9.73 11.78 -9.19
C PHE A 182 10.17 10.65 -8.25
N PHE A 183 9.91 10.83 -6.97
CA PHE A 183 9.99 9.77 -5.97
C PHE A 183 8.63 9.13 -5.78
N LEU A 184 8.58 7.80 -5.72
CA LEU A 184 7.38 7.03 -5.37
C LEU A 184 7.64 6.27 -4.07
N ASP A 185 6.67 6.22 -3.16
CA ASP A 185 6.79 5.40 -1.96
C ASP A 185 7.07 3.94 -2.34
N ARG A 186 8.06 3.35 -1.65
CA ARG A 186 8.47 1.96 -1.88
C ARG A 186 7.33 1.00 -1.58
N TYR A 187 6.51 1.33 -0.60
CA TYR A 187 5.40 0.55 -0.09
C TYR A 187 4.09 1.33 -0.20
N ALA A 188 2.96 0.63 -0.20
CA ALA A 188 1.68 1.25 0.10
C ALA A 188 1.68 1.82 1.53
N VAL A 189 0.93 2.89 1.77
CA VAL A 189 0.83 3.51 3.10
C VAL A 189 0.27 2.48 4.08
N THR A 190 0.98 2.29 5.18
CA THR A 190 0.66 1.31 6.23
C THR A 190 -0.35 1.87 7.23
N ASN A 191 -1.01 0.96 7.96
CA ASN A 191 -1.87 1.37 9.07
C ASN A 191 -1.11 2.18 10.13
N ARG A 192 0.15 1.83 10.42
CA ARG A 192 0.99 2.57 11.38
C ARG A 192 1.22 4.02 10.94
N GLN A 193 1.59 4.23 9.68
CA GLN A 193 1.79 5.56 9.11
C GLN A 193 0.48 6.37 9.10
N PHE A 194 -0.62 5.77 8.65
CA PHE A 194 -1.91 6.45 8.64
C PHE A 194 -2.40 6.81 10.05
N ARG A 195 -2.04 6.02 11.07
CA ARG A 195 -2.40 6.31 12.46
C ARG A 195 -1.76 7.60 12.96
N GLN A 196 -0.52 7.90 12.54
CA GLN A 196 0.13 9.16 12.89
C GLN A 196 -0.64 10.37 12.34
N PHE A 197 -1.21 10.25 11.14
CA PHE A 197 -2.10 11.27 10.57
C PHE A 197 -3.39 11.45 11.38
N VAL A 198 -4.02 10.36 11.82
CA VAL A 198 -5.21 10.43 12.68
C VAL A 198 -4.89 11.10 14.01
N LEU A 199 -3.81 10.68 14.68
CA LEU A 199 -3.37 11.21 15.97
C LEU A 199 -2.96 12.69 15.89
N ALA A 200 -2.42 13.13 14.76
CA ALA A 200 -2.11 14.54 14.50
C ALA A 200 -3.35 15.41 14.23
N GLY A 201 -4.57 14.85 14.34
CA GLY A 201 -5.80 15.59 14.06
C GLY A 201 -6.02 15.84 12.57
N GLY A 202 -5.54 14.94 11.69
CA GLY A 202 -5.67 15.09 10.23
C GLY A 202 -7.11 15.32 9.75
N TYR A 203 -8.09 14.72 10.43
CA TYR A 203 -9.52 14.89 10.15
C TYR A 203 -10.12 16.21 10.65
N THR A 204 -9.42 16.93 11.53
CA THR A 204 -9.85 18.27 12.01
C THR A 204 -9.14 19.41 11.28
N GLN A 205 -8.02 19.13 10.61
CA GLN A 205 -7.25 20.11 9.84
C GLN A 205 -7.88 20.38 8.46
N MET A 206 -8.88 21.26 8.39
CA MET A 206 -9.65 21.54 7.16
C MET A 206 -8.80 21.97 5.95
N GLY A 207 -7.62 22.55 6.17
CA GLY A 207 -6.69 22.93 5.10
C GLY A 207 -6.10 21.76 4.29
N LEU A 208 -6.22 20.53 4.80
CA LEU A 208 -5.79 19.31 4.08
C LEU A 208 -6.84 18.80 3.08
N TRP A 209 -8.10 19.22 3.27
CA TRP A 209 -9.26 18.69 2.57
C TRP A 209 -9.72 19.64 1.48
N GLU A 210 -10.25 19.07 0.40
CA GLU A 210 -10.85 19.88 -0.65
C GLU A 210 -12.16 20.53 -0.15
N PRO A 211 -12.40 21.83 -0.42
CA PRO A 211 -13.57 22.52 0.13
C PRO A 211 -14.91 21.84 -0.14
N GLN A 212 -15.00 21.16 -1.29
CA GLN A 212 -16.19 20.41 -1.72
C GLN A 212 -16.56 19.23 -0.83
N ILE A 213 -15.61 18.67 -0.07
CA ILE A 213 -15.86 17.52 0.81
C ILE A 213 -15.95 17.90 2.30
N TRP A 214 -15.71 19.17 2.67
CA TRP A 214 -15.71 19.61 4.08
C TRP A 214 -16.92 19.12 4.90
N PRO A 215 -18.17 19.17 4.40
CA PRO A 215 -19.31 18.66 5.15
C PRO A 215 -19.24 17.14 5.38
N GLY A 216 -18.71 16.39 4.40
CA GLY A 216 -18.60 14.93 4.45
C GLY A 216 -17.40 14.41 5.23
N VAL A 217 -16.43 15.25 5.60
CA VAL A 217 -15.27 14.83 6.42
C VAL A 217 -15.73 14.26 7.76
N LEU A 218 -16.80 14.81 8.34
CA LEU A 218 -17.38 14.34 9.60
C LEU A 218 -17.98 12.91 9.50
N ASP A 219 -18.32 12.45 8.29
CA ASP A 219 -18.83 11.11 8.04
C ASP A 219 -17.71 10.07 7.85
N PHE A 220 -16.44 10.51 7.79
CA PHE A 220 -15.28 9.64 7.71
C PHE A 220 -14.88 9.10 9.08
N VAL A 221 -15.78 8.27 9.61
CA VAL A 221 -15.61 7.55 10.87
C VAL A 221 -15.30 6.07 10.66
N ASP A 222 -14.65 5.51 11.67
CA ASP A 222 -14.40 4.09 11.84
C ASP A 222 -15.67 3.34 12.28
N SER A 223 -15.53 2.04 12.55
CA SER A 223 -16.69 1.21 12.92
C SER A 223 -17.31 1.52 14.30
N THR A 224 -16.68 2.39 15.08
CA THR A 224 -17.08 2.82 16.42
C THR A 224 -17.46 4.30 16.49
N GLY A 225 -17.38 5.03 15.39
CA GLY A 225 -17.75 6.44 15.30
C GLY A 225 -16.60 7.42 15.56
N HIS A 226 -15.36 6.95 15.70
CA HIS A 226 -14.18 7.83 15.80
C HIS A 226 -13.67 8.21 14.41
N PRO A 227 -13.07 9.40 14.20
CA PRO A 227 -12.48 9.75 12.92
C PRO A 227 -11.40 8.75 12.49
N GLY A 228 -11.47 8.24 11.26
CA GLY A 228 -10.49 7.27 10.76
C GLY A 228 -11.02 6.32 9.68
N PRO A 229 -10.15 5.38 9.24
CA PRO A 229 -10.50 4.38 8.25
C PRO A 229 -11.68 3.51 8.67
N ARG A 230 -12.54 3.19 7.71
CA ARG A 230 -13.84 2.52 7.95
C ARG A 230 -13.77 1.24 8.78
N TYR A 231 -12.70 0.46 8.64
CA TYR A 231 -12.55 -0.85 9.28
C TYR A 231 -11.76 -0.83 10.59
N TRP A 232 -11.32 0.35 11.02
CA TRP A 232 -10.68 0.54 12.32
C TRP A 232 -11.72 0.53 13.45
N LYS A 233 -11.21 0.45 14.68
CA LYS A 233 -12.00 0.46 15.92
C LYS A 233 -11.30 1.34 16.93
N ASN A 234 -12.08 2.18 17.61
CA ASN A 234 -11.63 3.10 18.65
C ASN A 234 -10.44 3.96 18.19
N GLY A 235 -10.48 4.47 16.95
CA GLY A 235 -9.42 5.30 16.39
C GLY A 235 -8.11 4.55 16.05
N SER A 236 -8.11 3.22 16.05
CA SER A 236 -6.91 2.41 15.80
C SER A 236 -7.17 1.21 14.89
N TYR A 237 -6.11 0.74 14.24
CA TYR A 237 -6.14 -0.44 13.38
C TYR A 237 -6.24 -1.74 14.19
N PRO A 238 -6.75 -2.83 13.60
CA PRO A 238 -6.74 -4.14 14.25
C PRO A 238 -5.32 -4.58 14.60
N ARG A 239 -5.15 -5.21 15.76
CA ARG A 239 -3.84 -5.58 16.27
C ARG A 239 -3.06 -6.50 15.32
N GLY A 240 -1.77 -6.22 15.17
CA GLY A 240 -0.88 -6.97 14.29
C GLY A 240 -1.06 -6.62 12.81
N GLU A 241 -1.85 -5.58 12.51
CA GLU A 241 -2.00 -5.04 11.15
C GLU A 241 -1.17 -3.76 10.93
N ASP A 242 -0.23 -3.42 11.81
CA ASP A 242 0.56 -2.19 11.76
C ASP A 242 1.32 -2.02 10.42
N ASN A 243 1.90 -3.11 9.92
CA ASN A 243 2.63 -3.15 8.65
C ASN A 243 1.77 -3.58 7.44
N LEU A 244 0.45 -3.71 7.59
CA LEU A 244 -0.47 -3.94 6.47
C LEU A 244 -0.79 -2.62 5.78
N PRO A 245 -1.08 -2.62 4.46
CA PRO A 245 -1.59 -1.44 3.79
C PRO A 245 -2.92 -0.99 4.42
N VAL A 246 -3.04 0.32 4.64
CA VAL A 246 -4.27 0.94 5.10
C VAL A 246 -5.35 0.79 4.03
N VAL A 247 -6.56 0.43 4.44
CA VAL A 247 -7.74 0.29 3.58
C VAL A 247 -8.98 0.82 4.28
N GLY A 248 -10.09 0.91 3.56
CA GLY A 248 -11.29 1.57 4.07
C GLY A 248 -11.13 3.10 4.14
N VAL A 249 -10.24 3.62 3.29
CA VAL A 249 -9.99 5.04 3.08
C VAL A 249 -10.49 5.45 1.70
N SER A 250 -11.10 6.62 1.63
CA SER A 250 -11.55 7.26 0.40
C SER A 250 -10.37 7.90 -0.34
N TRP A 251 -10.61 8.31 -1.59
CA TRP A 251 -9.63 9.08 -2.34
C TRP A 251 -9.29 10.40 -1.64
N TYR A 252 -10.29 11.05 -1.03
CA TYR A 252 -10.10 12.30 -0.29
C TYR A 252 -9.23 12.12 0.96
N GLU A 253 -9.44 11.03 1.72
CA GLU A 253 -8.60 10.67 2.87
C GLU A 253 -7.15 10.40 2.43
N ALA A 254 -6.96 9.67 1.32
CA ALA A 254 -5.65 9.40 0.75
C ALA A 254 -4.93 10.69 0.30
N ALA A 255 -5.65 11.61 -0.34
CA ALA A 255 -5.12 12.91 -0.75
C ALA A 255 -4.79 13.81 0.45
N ALA A 256 -5.65 13.84 1.49
CA ALA A 256 -5.41 14.59 2.71
C ALA A 256 -4.18 14.09 3.47
N TYR A 257 -4.02 12.77 3.59
CA TYR A 257 -2.81 12.16 4.14
C TYR A 257 -1.57 12.56 3.34
N ALA A 258 -1.63 12.45 2.01
CA ALA A 258 -0.49 12.79 1.16
C ALA A 258 -0.06 14.24 1.37
N ARG A 259 -1.01 15.20 1.42
CA ARG A 259 -0.75 16.61 1.72
C ARG A 259 -0.14 16.80 3.11
N TRP A 260 -0.68 16.14 4.14
CA TRP A 260 -0.14 16.19 5.50
C TRP A 260 1.31 15.70 5.60
N ALA A 261 1.64 14.67 4.82
CA ALA A 261 3.00 14.13 4.71
C ALA A 261 3.95 14.99 3.84
N GLY A 262 3.45 16.05 3.18
CA GLY A 262 4.21 16.86 2.22
C GLY A 262 4.43 16.20 0.86
N LYS A 263 3.64 15.18 0.58
CA LYS A 263 3.66 14.38 -0.64
C LYS A 263 2.39 14.67 -1.46
N ARG A 264 2.17 13.88 -2.51
CA ARG A 264 0.94 13.85 -3.32
C ARG A 264 0.59 12.42 -3.71
N LEU A 265 -0.59 12.19 -4.27
CA LEU A 265 -0.86 10.93 -4.96
C LEU A 265 -0.11 10.89 -6.29
N SER A 266 0.33 9.71 -6.70
CA SER A 266 0.91 9.50 -8.04
C SER A 266 -0.16 9.69 -9.10
N THR A 267 0.23 10.21 -10.27
CA THR A 267 -0.60 10.16 -11.46
C THR A 267 -0.63 8.74 -12.05
N ASP A 268 -1.60 8.48 -12.90
CA ASP A 268 -1.72 7.24 -13.66
C ASP A 268 -0.44 6.89 -14.46
N PRO A 269 0.15 7.80 -15.27
CA PRO A 269 1.39 7.51 -16.00
C PRO A 269 2.60 7.31 -15.08
N GLU A 270 2.71 8.05 -13.98
CA GLU A 270 3.78 7.87 -12.99
C GLU A 270 3.73 6.47 -12.36
N TRP A 271 2.54 6.06 -11.93
CA TRP A 271 2.34 4.75 -11.34
C TRP A 271 2.70 3.63 -12.32
N GLU A 272 2.22 3.73 -13.56
CA GLU A 272 2.51 2.74 -14.61
C GLU A 272 3.99 2.69 -14.96
N LYS A 273 4.67 3.84 -14.99
CA LYS A 273 6.11 3.94 -15.27
C LYS A 273 6.96 3.32 -14.17
N ALA A 274 6.57 3.52 -12.91
CA ALA A 274 7.25 2.93 -11.77
C ALA A 274 7.23 1.39 -11.80
N GLY A 275 6.14 0.79 -12.31
CA GLY A 275 6.00 -0.66 -12.47
C GLY A 275 6.57 -1.19 -13.78
N SER A 276 6.12 -0.65 -14.92
CA SER A 276 6.46 -1.15 -16.26
C SER A 276 7.91 -0.89 -16.66
N TRP A 277 8.53 0.14 -16.08
CA TRP A 277 9.91 0.57 -16.32
C TRP A 277 10.32 0.54 -17.81
N PRO A 278 9.80 1.48 -18.63
CA PRO A 278 10.09 1.51 -20.06
C PRO A 278 11.59 1.66 -20.31
N VAL A 279 12.12 0.83 -21.21
CA VAL A 279 13.52 0.93 -21.67
C VAL A 279 13.52 1.50 -23.07
N GLU A 280 14.15 2.65 -23.27
CA GLU A 280 14.30 3.24 -24.59
C GLU A 280 15.40 2.52 -25.37
N LEU A 281 15.00 1.69 -26.34
CA LEU A 281 15.92 1.03 -27.27
C LEU A 281 16.02 1.80 -28.59
N ALA A 282 14.91 2.43 -29.03
CA ALA A 282 14.84 3.32 -30.18
C ALA A 282 13.62 4.26 -30.05
N ALA A 283 13.58 5.36 -30.80
CA ALA A 283 12.52 6.37 -30.73
C ALA A 283 11.08 5.82 -30.92
N SER A 284 10.92 4.72 -31.64
CA SER A 284 9.64 4.04 -31.87
C SER A 284 9.44 2.75 -31.07
N ASN A 285 10.46 2.26 -30.36
CA ASN A 285 10.42 1.00 -29.63
C ASN A 285 10.84 1.17 -28.17
N ARG A 286 9.83 1.13 -27.28
CA ARG A 286 9.99 1.23 -25.83
C ARG A 286 9.28 0.04 -25.18
N PRO A 287 9.92 -1.15 -25.11
CA PRO A 287 9.32 -2.28 -24.41
C PRO A 287 9.01 -1.90 -22.96
N GLN A 288 7.78 -2.19 -22.55
CA GLN A 288 7.26 -2.00 -21.20
C GLN A 288 6.98 -3.37 -20.60
N ARG A 289 7.30 -3.54 -19.31
CA ARG A 289 6.99 -4.80 -18.60
C ARG A 289 5.50 -4.85 -18.29
N GLN A 290 4.91 -6.03 -18.43
CA GLN A 290 3.52 -6.26 -18.02
C GLN A 290 3.34 -6.28 -16.50
N TYR A 291 4.33 -6.81 -15.79
CA TYR A 291 4.43 -6.86 -14.33
C TYR A 291 5.75 -6.21 -13.88
N PRO A 292 5.89 -5.74 -12.63
CA PRO A 292 7.12 -5.10 -12.15
C PRO A 292 8.39 -5.93 -12.38
N TRP A 293 8.26 -7.24 -12.31
CA TRP A 293 9.34 -8.22 -12.48
C TRP A 293 9.53 -8.75 -13.92
N GLY A 294 8.65 -8.44 -14.87
CA GLY A 294 8.74 -8.93 -16.25
C GLY A 294 7.39 -9.17 -16.91
N ASN A 295 7.36 -10.00 -17.96
CA ASN A 295 6.13 -10.24 -18.74
C ASN A 295 5.39 -11.52 -18.34
N ALA A 296 6.08 -12.49 -17.75
CA ALA A 296 5.45 -13.70 -17.25
C ALA A 296 4.88 -13.44 -15.84
N MET A 297 3.61 -13.77 -15.67
CA MET A 297 2.96 -13.71 -14.36
C MET A 297 3.60 -14.71 -13.41
N ASP A 298 3.89 -14.27 -12.19
CA ASP A 298 4.47 -15.09 -11.13
C ASP A 298 3.72 -14.82 -9.81
N ARG A 299 2.96 -15.83 -9.36
CA ARG A 299 2.13 -15.73 -8.15
C ARG A 299 2.93 -15.69 -6.85
N GLU A 300 4.21 -16.09 -6.89
CA GLU A 300 5.09 -16.01 -5.72
C GLU A 300 5.66 -14.59 -5.51
N ARG A 301 5.38 -13.67 -6.44
CA ARG A 301 5.88 -12.28 -6.41
C ARG A 301 4.80 -11.25 -6.05
N CYS A 302 3.56 -11.66 -5.87
CA CYS A 302 2.46 -10.77 -5.54
C CYS A 302 1.36 -11.44 -4.74
N ASN A 303 0.46 -10.62 -4.21
CA ASN A 303 -0.72 -11.08 -3.50
C ASN A 303 -1.97 -10.88 -4.35
N LEU A 304 -2.35 -11.88 -5.15
CA LEU A 304 -3.64 -11.93 -5.85
C LEU A 304 -4.48 -13.08 -5.30
N TRP A 305 -5.72 -13.22 -5.80
CA TRP A 305 -6.60 -14.31 -5.38
C TRP A 305 -5.93 -15.68 -5.59
N GLY A 306 -5.27 -15.87 -6.74
CA GLY A 306 -4.56 -17.08 -7.11
C GLY A 306 -3.30 -17.37 -6.27
N SER A 307 -2.76 -16.39 -5.54
CA SER A 307 -1.61 -16.56 -4.64
C SER A 307 -2.00 -17.27 -3.33
N GLY A 308 -3.30 -17.34 -3.00
CA GLY A 308 -3.83 -18.17 -1.92
C GLY A 308 -3.79 -17.56 -0.51
N ALA A 309 -3.29 -16.33 -0.33
CA ALA A 309 -3.30 -15.68 0.98
C ALA A 309 -4.72 -15.32 1.45
N GLY A 310 -5.60 -14.93 0.53
CA GLY A 310 -7.01 -14.61 0.79
C GLY A 310 -7.25 -13.39 1.70
N ARG A 311 -6.21 -12.60 1.97
CA ARG A 311 -6.22 -11.38 2.78
C ARG A 311 -5.02 -10.50 2.42
N ARG A 312 -5.05 -9.26 2.89
CA ARG A 312 -3.90 -8.34 2.87
C ARG A 312 -2.72 -8.94 3.64
N VAL A 313 -1.51 -8.68 3.14
CA VAL A 313 -0.25 -9.07 3.77
C VAL A 313 0.61 -7.84 4.03
N ALA A 314 1.64 -8.00 4.86
CA ALA A 314 2.60 -6.94 5.15
C ALA A 314 3.22 -6.42 3.85
N VAL A 315 3.46 -5.10 3.79
CA VAL A 315 3.88 -4.40 2.56
C VAL A 315 5.26 -4.84 2.02
N ASP A 316 6.03 -5.56 2.84
CA ASP A 316 7.36 -6.10 2.53
C ASP A 316 7.35 -7.61 2.24
N ARG A 317 6.16 -8.25 2.18
CA ARG A 317 6.04 -9.72 2.09
C ARG A 317 6.65 -10.32 0.83
N TYR A 318 6.68 -9.58 -0.26
CA TYR A 318 7.09 -10.07 -1.59
C TYR A 318 8.29 -9.29 -2.15
N PRO A 319 9.50 -9.44 -1.57
CA PRO A 319 10.69 -8.71 -2.00
C PRO A 319 11.07 -8.99 -3.47
N ASN A 320 10.82 -10.21 -3.94
CA ASN A 320 11.09 -10.63 -5.33
C ASN A 320 10.11 -10.06 -6.36
N GLY A 321 9.04 -9.39 -5.90
CA GLY A 321 8.06 -8.70 -6.73
C GLY A 321 8.34 -7.21 -6.93
N ALA A 322 9.52 -6.74 -6.52
CA ALA A 322 9.90 -5.35 -6.67
C ALA A 322 9.99 -4.94 -8.15
N SER A 323 9.65 -3.68 -8.45
CA SER A 323 10.02 -3.04 -9.71
C SER A 323 11.53 -2.78 -9.79
N VAL A 324 12.01 -2.32 -10.95
CA VAL A 324 13.44 -1.97 -11.12
C VAL A 324 13.91 -0.90 -10.12
N GLY A 325 13.06 0.09 -9.83
CA GLY A 325 13.36 1.11 -8.80
C GLY A 325 13.25 0.57 -7.37
N GLY A 326 12.68 -0.62 -7.19
CA GLY A 326 12.51 -1.24 -5.88
C GLY A 326 11.16 -0.96 -5.23
N ALA A 327 10.18 -0.42 -5.95
CA ALA A 327 8.80 -0.31 -5.46
C ALA A 327 8.19 -1.71 -5.33
N LEU A 328 7.66 -2.02 -4.15
CA LEU A 328 7.14 -3.32 -3.78
C LEU A 328 5.62 -3.36 -3.86
N GLN A 329 5.12 -4.53 -4.25
CA GLN A 329 3.69 -4.84 -4.31
C GLN A 329 2.87 -3.82 -5.11
N LEU A 330 3.41 -3.27 -6.20
CA LEU A 330 2.62 -2.51 -7.18
C LEU A 330 1.54 -3.39 -7.82
N VAL A 331 1.78 -4.70 -7.92
CA VAL A 331 0.77 -5.67 -8.36
C VAL A 331 0.25 -6.44 -7.15
N GLY A 332 -1.06 -6.40 -6.94
CA GLY A 332 -1.76 -7.10 -5.88
C GLY A 332 -1.69 -6.44 -4.50
N ASN A 333 -2.11 -7.19 -3.49
CA ASN A 333 -2.33 -6.77 -2.10
C ASN A 333 -3.51 -5.80 -1.96
N VAL A 334 -3.40 -4.59 -2.48
CA VAL A 334 -4.48 -3.60 -2.49
C VAL A 334 -4.44 -2.84 -3.80
N TRP A 335 -5.61 -2.47 -4.30
CA TRP A 335 -5.74 -1.44 -5.30
C TRP A 335 -5.20 -0.12 -4.74
N GLU A 336 -4.60 0.70 -5.60
CA GLU A 336 -4.00 1.95 -5.17
C GLU A 336 -4.67 3.15 -5.83
N TRP A 337 -5.16 4.08 -5.02
CA TRP A 337 -5.66 5.37 -5.50
C TRP A 337 -4.54 6.17 -6.19
N THR A 338 -4.88 6.73 -7.35
CA THR A 338 -4.04 7.70 -8.07
C THR A 338 -4.74 9.06 -8.13
N SER A 339 -4.04 10.13 -8.48
CA SER A 339 -4.64 11.45 -8.67
C SER A 339 -5.51 11.53 -9.94
N GLY A 340 -5.35 10.59 -10.87
CA GLY A 340 -6.03 10.59 -12.16
C GLY A 340 -7.53 10.33 -12.05
N HIS A 341 -8.27 10.87 -13.02
CA HIS A 341 -9.67 10.52 -13.22
C HIS A 341 -9.76 9.23 -14.02
N PHE A 342 -10.65 8.33 -13.61
CA PHE A 342 -10.99 7.19 -14.44
C PHE A 342 -11.97 7.64 -15.52
N SER A 343 -11.56 7.55 -16.77
CA SER A 343 -12.44 7.74 -17.91
C SER A 343 -12.64 6.41 -18.62
N ALA A 344 -13.85 5.84 -18.50
CA ALA A 344 -14.28 4.71 -19.31
C ALA A 344 -14.24 5.04 -20.83
N GLY A 345 -14.21 6.33 -21.19
CA GLY A 345 -14.07 6.84 -22.55
C GLY A 345 -12.74 6.50 -23.23
N ALA A 346 -11.68 6.11 -22.50
CA ALA A 346 -10.47 5.57 -23.12
C ALA A 346 -10.75 4.26 -23.91
N TYR A 347 -11.83 3.55 -23.55
CA TYR A 347 -12.22 2.25 -24.10
C TYR A 347 -13.53 2.29 -24.91
N ALA A 348 -14.26 3.41 -24.91
CA ALA A 348 -15.53 3.57 -25.61
C ALA A 348 -15.42 4.51 -26.82
N ARG A 349 -16.15 4.24 -27.91
CA ARG A 349 -16.21 5.09 -29.13
C ARG A 349 -16.80 6.49 -28.91
N ARG A 350 -17.31 6.76 -27.70
CA ARG A 350 -17.82 8.04 -27.23
C ARG A 350 -17.40 8.18 -25.78
N ASP A 351 -17.03 9.38 -25.36
CA ASP A 351 -16.76 9.68 -23.96
C ASP A 351 -18.00 9.32 -23.12
N LEU A 352 -17.91 8.22 -22.38
CA LEU A 352 -18.96 7.85 -21.45
C LEU A 352 -18.85 8.79 -20.26
N VAL A 353 -19.65 9.86 -20.28
CA VAL A 353 -19.77 10.78 -19.14
C VAL A 353 -20.56 10.04 -18.06
N LEU A 354 -19.85 9.52 -17.06
CA LEU A 354 -20.47 8.93 -15.89
C LEU A 354 -21.10 10.04 -15.02
N PRO A 355 -22.25 9.79 -14.37
CA PRO A 355 -22.92 10.78 -13.53
C PRO A 355 -22.05 11.25 -12.34
N THR A 356 -21.06 10.45 -11.94
CA THR A 356 -20.04 10.84 -10.96
C THR A 356 -18.66 10.53 -11.54
N PRO A 357 -17.74 11.50 -11.61
CA PRO A 357 -16.39 11.26 -12.11
C PRO A 357 -15.65 10.34 -11.16
N MET A 358 -15.36 9.12 -11.61
CA MET A 358 -14.62 8.12 -10.85
C MET A 358 -13.13 8.51 -10.78
N ARG A 359 -12.46 8.08 -9.71
CA ARG A 359 -11.00 8.22 -9.56
C ARG A 359 -10.34 6.91 -9.96
N SER A 360 -9.14 7.03 -10.53
CA SER A 360 -8.41 5.89 -11.05
C SER A 360 -7.75 5.08 -9.91
N ILE A 361 -7.86 3.76 -10.03
CA ILE A 361 -7.16 2.78 -9.19
C ILE A 361 -6.33 1.82 -10.04
N ARG A 362 -5.17 1.43 -9.53
CA ARG A 362 -4.18 0.60 -10.23
C ARG A 362 -3.72 -0.60 -9.40
N GLY A 363 -3.13 -1.60 -10.09
CA GLY A 363 -2.35 -2.68 -9.48
C GLY A 363 -3.07 -3.98 -9.13
N GLY A 364 -4.38 -3.96 -8.93
CA GLY A 364 -5.10 -5.13 -8.43
C GLY A 364 -4.93 -5.33 -6.93
N ALA A 365 -5.76 -6.19 -6.34
CA ALA A 365 -5.74 -6.49 -4.92
C ALA A 365 -5.69 -7.99 -4.63
N PHE A 366 -5.61 -8.36 -3.36
CA PHE A 366 -5.57 -9.75 -2.91
C PHE A 366 -6.79 -10.60 -3.34
N ASP A 367 -7.89 -9.96 -3.72
CA ASP A 367 -9.13 -10.59 -4.20
C ASP A 367 -9.32 -10.47 -5.72
N THR A 368 -8.35 -9.91 -6.46
CA THR A 368 -8.38 -9.88 -7.92
C THR A 368 -8.17 -11.29 -8.47
N TYR A 369 -9.19 -11.78 -9.20
CA TYR A 369 -9.23 -13.15 -9.74
C TYR A 369 -8.41 -13.31 -11.02
N PHE A 370 -8.56 -12.38 -11.96
CA PHE A 370 -7.90 -12.43 -13.26
C PHE A 370 -6.56 -11.70 -13.23
N GLU A 371 -5.48 -12.39 -13.58
CA GLU A 371 -4.12 -11.83 -13.62
C GLU A 371 -3.98 -10.71 -14.67
N SER A 372 -4.82 -10.72 -15.71
CA SER A 372 -4.93 -9.64 -16.71
C SER A 372 -5.49 -8.35 -16.13
N GLN A 373 -6.20 -8.40 -15.00
CA GLN A 373 -6.71 -7.24 -14.26
C GLN A 373 -5.73 -6.73 -13.19
N ALA A 374 -4.53 -7.33 -13.12
CA ALA A 374 -3.50 -6.98 -12.15
C ALA A 374 -2.14 -6.78 -12.85
N THR A 375 -2.15 -6.11 -13.99
CA THR A 375 -0.93 -5.71 -14.73
C THR A 375 -0.58 -4.26 -14.44
N CYS A 376 0.61 -3.82 -14.85
CA CYS A 376 1.00 -2.41 -14.73
C CYS A 376 0.12 -1.48 -15.58
N GLN A 377 -0.37 -1.97 -16.72
CA GLN A 377 -1.18 -1.23 -17.68
C GLN A 377 -2.68 -1.22 -17.34
N PHE A 378 -3.13 -2.17 -16.52
CA PHE A 378 -4.55 -2.28 -16.20
C PHE A 378 -4.98 -1.11 -15.31
N GLN A 379 -6.05 -0.45 -15.74
CA GLN A 379 -6.67 0.66 -15.04
C GLN A 379 -8.12 0.32 -14.72
N SER A 380 -8.52 0.58 -13.48
CA SER A 380 -9.92 0.59 -13.10
C SER A 380 -10.28 1.91 -12.46
N GLY A 381 -11.54 2.06 -12.08
CA GLY A 381 -12.01 3.24 -11.38
C GLY A 381 -12.92 2.87 -10.24
N GLU A 382 -13.04 3.77 -9.28
CA GLU A 382 -14.00 3.66 -8.20
C GLU A 382 -14.50 5.07 -7.81
N ASP A 383 -15.65 5.14 -7.15
CA ASP A 383 -16.18 6.39 -6.61
C ASP A 383 -15.17 7.01 -5.62
N PRO A 384 -14.83 8.32 -5.73
CA PRO A 384 -13.88 8.97 -4.82
C PRO A 384 -14.25 8.89 -3.34
N VAL A 385 -15.53 8.75 -2.96
CA VAL A 385 -15.94 8.57 -1.56
C VAL A 385 -16.00 7.11 -1.11
N ALA A 386 -15.75 6.15 -2.02
CA ALA A 386 -15.78 4.74 -1.69
C ALA A 386 -14.66 4.36 -0.71
N ARG A 387 -15.04 3.66 0.36
CA ARG A 387 -14.14 3.14 1.39
C ARG A 387 -14.17 1.61 1.39
N LYS A 388 -13.43 0.99 0.47
CA LYS A 388 -13.40 -0.47 0.27
C LYS A 388 -12.27 -1.15 1.05
N HIS A 389 -12.45 -2.43 1.37
CA HIS A 389 -11.51 -3.23 2.17
C HIS A 389 -10.26 -3.72 1.42
N ASN A 390 -10.20 -3.46 0.11
CA ASN A 390 -9.14 -3.88 -0.78
C ASN A 390 -8.54 -2.70 -1.58
N ILE A 391 -8.87 -1.45 -1.22
CA ILE A 391 -8.31 -0.23 -1.82
C ILE A 391 -7.53 0.53 -0.74
N GLY A 392 -6.26 0.80 -1.02
CA GLY A 392 -5.35 1.67 -0.29
C GLY A 392 -4.71 2.67 -1.24
N PHE A 393 -3.49 3.10 -0.95
CA PHE A 393 -2.77 4.07 -1.78
C PHE A 393 -1.28 4.12 -1.43
N ARG A 394 -0.51 4.78 -2.28
CA ARG A 394 0.87 5.17 -2.03
C ARG A 394 1.10 6.62 -2.45
N CYS A 395 2.11 7.28 -1.90
CA CYS A 395 2.39 8.66 -2.24
C CYS A 395 3.57 8.81 -3.19
N ALA A 396 3.63 9.97 -3.83
CA ALA A 396 4.70 10.41 -4.71
C ALA A 396 5.15 11.83 -4.32
N VAL A 397 6.38 12.19 -4.69
CA VAL A 397 6.96 13.51 -4.51
C VAL A 397 7.66 13.89 -5.82
N SER A 398 7.34 15.05 -6.39
CA SER A 398 8.04 15.53 -7.58
C SER A 398 9.49 15.90 -7.21
N VAL A 399 10.47 15.68 -8.07
CA VAL A 399 11.85 16.09 -7.71
C VAL A 399 11.99 17.62 -7.70
N CYS A 400 11.23 18.34 -8.54
CA CYS A 400 11.23 19.81 -8.58
C CYS A 400 10.73 20.45 -7.28
N ASP A 401 9.99 19.69 -6.47
CA ASP A 401 9.52 20.11 -5.16
C ASP A 401 10.63 20.08 -4.09
N LEU A 402 11.73 19.39 -4.35
CA LEU A 402 12.81 19.13 -3.40
C LEU A 402 14.04 19.96 -3.71
N ALA A 403 14.68 20.50 -2.67
CA ALA A 403 15.97 21.15 -2.80
C ALA A 403 17.09 20.10 -2.91
N LEU A 404 17.60 19.88 -4.12
CA LEU A 404 18.64 18.89 -4.41
C LEU A 404 19.99 19.25 -3.74
N PRO A 405 20.71 18.28 -3.17
CA PRO A 405 22.04 18.52 -2.61
C PRO A 405 22.99 19.01 -3.71
N GLY A 406 23.53 20.23 -3.56
CA GLY A 406 24.51 20.82 -4.49
C GLY A 406 23.98 21.87 -5.46
N ALA A 407 22.66 22.09 -5.56
CA ALA A 407 22.10 23.13 -6.44
C ALA A 407 22.45 24.57 -5.97
N SER A 408 22.82 24.74 -4.70
CA SER A 408 23.29 26.01 -4.13
C SER A 408 24.76 26.34 -4.45
N ALA A 409 25.55 25.39 -4.97
CA ALA A 409 26.94 25.64 -5.35
C ALA A 409 27.06 26.29 -6.75
N VAL A 410 26.20 25.91 -7.70
CA VAL A 410 26.28 26.37 -9.10
C VAL A 410 25.87 27.85 -9.25
N ARG A 411 24.96 28.34 -8.41
CA ARG A 411 24.46 29.72 -8.49
C ARG A 411 25.51 30.78 -8.09
N ASN A 412 26.55 30.37 -7.35
CA ASN A 412 27.62 31.26 -6.90
C ASN A 412 28.84 31.31 -7.83
N GLU A 413 28.98 30.38 -8.78
CA GLU A 413 30.08 30.41 -9.75
C GLU A 413 29.74 31.20 -11.02
N GLU A 414 28.45 31.25 -11.42
CA GLU A 414 28.02 32.04 -12.58
C GLU A 414 28.00 33.56 -12.31
N THR A 415 27.99 33.99 -11.05
CA THR A 415 28.03 35.41 -10.68
C THR A 415 29.45 35.95 -10.46
N SER A 416 30.50 35.09 -10.44
CA SER A 416 31.88 35.51 -10.20
C SER A 416 32.80 35.53 -11.42
N ASN A 417 32.33 35.10 -12.59
CA ASN A 417 33.10 35.15 -13.85
C ASN A 417 32.57 36.23 -14.81
N SER A 418 32.63 37.49 -14.38
CA SER A 418 32.58 38.63 -15.29
C SER A 418 33.98 38.89 -15.88
N LEU A 419 34.16 38.55 -17.16
CA LEU A 419 35.32 38.94 -17.96
C LEU A 419 35.29 40.46 -18.25
N PRO A 420 36.45 41.10 -18.48
CA PRO A 420 36.59 42.56 -18.43
C PRO A 420 36.06 43.26 -19.67
N GLU A 421 35.53 44.46 -19.46
CA GLU A 421 35.08 45.40 -20.49
C GLU A 421 36.14 45.60 -21.59
N ARG A 422 35.75 45.35 -22.85
CA ARG A 422 36.39 45.94 -24.02
C ARG A 422 35.35 46.68 -24.86
N SER A 423 35.65 47.95 -25.03
CA SER A 423 34.90 48.98 -25.75
C SER A 423 34.91 48.82 -27.27
N ARG A 424 33.83 49.37 -27.88
CA ARG A 424 33.68 49.93 -29.24
C ARG A 424 33.14 49.04 -30.38
N GLU A 425 31.88 49.32 -30.71
CA GLU A 425 31.43 50.02 -31.94
C GLU A 425 31.06 49.20 -33.20
N ASN A 426 29.81 49.46 -33.63
CA ASN A 426 29.16 49.27 -34.93
C ASN A 426 29.17 47.86 -35.58
N ASP A 427 27.99 47.25 -35.70
CA ASP A 427 27.28 47.30 -36.98
C ASP A 427 25.78 47.06 -36.81
N ARG A 428 24.98 47.81 -37.56
CA ARG A 428 23.52 47.69 -37.66
C ARG A 428 23.18 46.53 -38.57
N ARG A 429 22.22 45.69 -38.18
CA ARG A 429 21.15 45.24 -39.09
C ARG A 429 20.01 44.56 -38.34
N ASP A 430 18.82 44.96 -38.75
CA ASP A 430 17.49 44.58 -38.27
C ASP A 430 17.25 43.07 -38.35
N VAL A 431 16.54 42.48 -37.37
CA VAL A 431 15.37 41.59 -37.56
C VAL A 431 14.58 41.48 -36.23
N ALA A 432 13.32 41.91 -36.29
CA ALA A 432 12.11 41.65 -35.49
C ALA A 432 12.16 40.84 -34.16
N GLU A 433 11.61 41.46 -33.10
CA GLU A 433 10.93 40.79 -31.97
C GLU A 433 9.55 40.23 -32.40
N PRO A 434 8.96 39.25 -31.67
CA PRO A 434 8.14 39.60 -30.50
C PRO A 434 8.38 38.73 -29.25
N THR A 435 8.63 39.42 -28.14
CA THR A 435 7.93 39.35 -26.83
C THR A 435 7.22 38.06 -26.37
N THR A 436 7.87 37.41 -25.39
CA THR A 436 7.38 37.11 -24.02
C THR A 436 5.95 36.61 -23.78
N HIS A 437 5.83 35.39 -23.24
CA HIS A 437 5.42 35.09 -21.84
C HIS A 437 4.81 33.68 -21.80
N GLU A 438 5.44 32.73 -21.09
CA GLU A 438 4.69 31.57 -20.60
C GLU A 438 5.05 31.30 -19.14
N VAL A 439 4.01 31.43 -18.34
CA VAL A 439 3.93 31.29 -16.90
C VAL A 439 3.58 29.83 -16.61
N CYS A 440 4.28 29.22 -15.64
CA CYS A 440 3.93 27.91 -15.10
C CYS A 440 2.48 27.89 -14.59
N ALA A 441 1.73 26.85 -14.94
CA ALA A 441 0.51 26.41 -14.28
C ALA A 441 0.55 24.88 -14.13
#